data_AF-A0A7K0PWC3-F1
#
_entry.id   AF-A0A7K0PWC3-F1
#
_cell.length_a   1.000
_cell.length_b   1.000
_cell.length_c   1.000
_cell.angle_alpha   90.00
_cell.angle_beta   90.00
_cell.angle_gamma   90.00
#
_symmetry.space_group_name_H-M   'P 1'
#
loop_
_entity.id
_entity.type
_entity.pdbx_description
1 polymer ?
#
loop_
_entity_poly.entity_id
_entity_poly.type
_entity_poly.pdbx_seq_one_letter_code
_entity_poly.pdbx_strand_id
1 'polypeptide(L)'
;MTLLEHPVLAPPRAPGTVLSWVLLVSTPDPDAATPAVRRETRLGDHVDRDGDDLILTLAVRAADLDALADRLLTVVERATGRPAAAGVCLADPGLTDHEVLRRARAGMAVAWACGGSRVVRHP
;
A
#
# COMPACT_ATOMS: atom_id res chain seq x y z
N MET A 1 43.58 -18.64 -17.88
CA MET A 1 43.24 -18.22 -16.51
C MET A 1 42.48 -16.92 -16.62
N THR A 2 41.16 -16.97 -16.52
CA THR A 2 40.27 -15.82 -16.74
C THR A 2 39.64 -15.45 -15.40
N LEU A 3 39.93 -14.25 -14.93
CA LEU A 3 39.40 -13.68 -13.69
C LEU A 3 37.89 -13.40 -13.88
N LEU A 4 37.06 -13.99 -13.01
CA LEU A 4 35.65 -13.62 -12.88
C LEU A 4 35.58 -12.39 -11.97
N GLU A 5 35.29 -11.23 -12.56
CA GLU A 5 35.02 -10.00 -11.81
C GLU A 5 33.68 -10.16 -11.08
N HIS A 6 33.73 -10.10 -9.74
CA HIS A 6 32.56 -10.10 -8.88
C HIS A 6 31.69 -8.86 -9.16
N PRO A 7 30.35 -8.98 -9.27
CA PRO A 7 29.51 -7.80 -9.27
C PRO A 7 29.59 -7.13 -7.90
N VAL A 8 30.05 -5.87 -7.92
CA VAL A 8 30.08 -4.96 -6.78
C VAL A 8 28.69 -4.91 -6.14
N LEU A 9 28.58 -5.42 -4.91
CA LEU A 9 27.43 -5.18 -4.03
C LEU A 9 27.29 -3.66 -3.89
N ALA A 10 26.24 -3.10 -4.51
CA ALA A 10 25.90 -1.71 -4.30
C ALA A 10 25.71 -1.45 -2.80
N PRO A 11 26.29 -0.38 -2.23
CA PRO A 11 26.18 -0.11 -0.81
C PRO A 11 24.72 0.08 -0.40
N PRO A 12 24.34 -0.31 0.84
CA PRO A 12 22.98 -0.14 1.32
C PRO A 12 22.57 1.34 1.22
N ARG A 13 21.53 1.61 0.44
CA ARG A 13 20.94 2.94 0.29
C ARG A 13 20.60 3.49 1.68
N ALA A 14 20.95 4.76 1.90
CA ALA A 14 20.83 5.52 3.14
C ALA A 14 19.53 5.25 3.95
N PRO A 15 19.53 5.49 5.28
CA PRO A 15 18.32 5.42 6.08
C PRO A 15 17.33 6.49 5.61
N GLY A 16 16.44 6.11 4.69
CA GLY A 16 15.34 6.95 4.25
C GLY A 16 14.36 7.17 5.40
N THR A 17 13.85 8.39 5.52
CA THR A 17 12.83 8.77 6.50
C THR A 17 11.62 7.84 6.37
N VAL A 18 11.22 7.23 7.48
CA VAL A 18 9.97 6.49 7.58
C VAL A 18 8.83 7.51 7.68
N LEU A 19 7.84 7.36 6.82
CA LEU A 19 6.66 8.23 6.76
C LEU A 19 5.40 7.39 7.00
N SER A 20 4.33 8.05 7.42
CA SER A 20 3.02 7.42 7.58
C SER A 20 2.21 7.59 6.29
N TRP A 21 1.72 6.48 5.75
CA TRP A 21 0.91 6.44 4.52
C TRP A 21 -0.42 5.80 4.80
N VAL A 22 -1.48 6.31 4.19
CA VAL A 22 -2.80 5.67 4.20
C VAL A 22 -3.04 5.03 2.85
N LEU A 23 -3.16 3.71 2.86
CA LEU A 23 -3.58 2.90 1.73
C LEU A 23 -5.05 2.49 1.96
N LEU A 24 -5.94 2.95 1.09
CA LEU A 24 -7.34 2.55 1.06
C LEU A 24 -7.51 1.48 -0.03
N VAL A 25 -8.07 0.33 0.32
CA VAL A 25 -8.31 -0.77 -0.62
C VAL A 25 -9.80 -1.12 -0.62
N SER A 26 -10.45 -1.02 -1.77
CA SER A 26 -11.84 -1.44 -1.94
C SER A 26 -11.90 -2.90 -2.37
N THR A 27 -12.67 -3.71 -1.64
CA THR A 27 -12.80 -5.14 -1.88
C THR A 27 -14.23 -5.63 -1.60
N PRO A 28 -14.77 -6.56 -2.40
CA PRO A 28 -16.13 -7.08 -2.16
C PRO A 28 -16.23 -8.00 -0.94
N ASP A 29 -15.10 -8.45 -0.38
CA ASP A 29 -15.06 -9.32 0.80
C ASP A 29 -13.92 -8.88 1.75
N PRO A 30 -14.13 -7.80 2.51
CA PRO A 30 -13.13 -7.32 3.47
C PRO A 30 -12.88 -8.31 4.63
N ASP A 31 -13.84 -9.18 4.95
CA ASP A 31 -13.71 -10.17 6.02
C ASP A 31 -12.73 -11.28 5.66
N ALA A 32 -12.76 -11.75 4.41
CA ALA A 32 -11.76 -12.68 3.89
C ALA A 32 -10.37 -12.03 3.75
N ALA A 33 -10.31 -10.76 3.35
CA ALA A 33 -9.06 -10.04 3.10
C ALA A 33 -8.31 -9.64 4.38
N THR A 34 -9.01 -9.18 5.41
CA THR A 34 -8.44 -8.65 6.66
C THR A 34 -7.38 -9.58 7.32
N PRO A 35 -7.65 -10.88 7.57
CA PRO A 35 -6.67 -11.75 8.21
C PRO A 35 -5.43 -12.00 7.34
N ALA A 36 -5.56 -11.97 6.01
CA ALA A 36 -4.43 -12.12 5.10
C ALA A 36 -3.54 -10.87 5.13
N VAL A 37 -4.15 -9.68 5.06
CA VAL A 37 -3.45 -8.40 5.18
C VAL A 37 -2.73 -8.27 6.51
N ARG A 38 -3.39 -8.62 7.63
CA ARG A 38 -2.79 -8.53 8.98
C ARG A 38 -1.53 -9.39 9.15
N ARG A 39 -1.38 -10.47 8.37
CA ARG A 39 -0.16 -11.31 8.38
C ARG A 39 1.01 -10.66 7.64
N GLU A 40 0.74 -9.72 6.74
CA GLU A 40 1.72 -9.03 5.91
C GLU A 40 2.13 -7.67 6.49
N THR A 41 1.35 -7.15 7.45
CA THR A 41 1.61 -5.90 8.17
C THR A 41 2.60 -6.07 9.32
N ARG A 42 3.36 -5.02 9.60
CA ARG A 42 4.34 -4.96 10.68
C ARG A 42 3.73 -4.39 11.97
N LEU A 43 4.47 -4.45 13.07
CA LEU A 43 4.04 -3.97 14.39
C LEU A 43 3.62 -2.49 14.41
N GLY A 44 4.14 -1.66 13.50
CA GLY A 44 3.80 -0.23 13.38
C GLY A 44 2.72 0.08 12.35
N ASP A 45 2.20 -0.93 11.66
CA ASP A 45 1.13 -0.77 10.68
C ASP A 45 -0.23 -1.03 11.36
N HIS A 46 -1.26 -0.30 10.94
CA HIS A 46 -2.62 -0.46 11.43
C HIS A 46 -3.56 -0.83 10.29
N VAL A 47 -4.50 -1.73 10.58
CA VAL A 47 -5.53 -2.17 9.64
C VAL A 47 -6.88 -1.93 10.28
N ASP A 48 -7.70 -1.12 9.63
CA ASP A 48 -9.07 -0.79 10.00
C ASP A 48 -10.02 -1.04 8.82
N ARG A 49 -11.33 -0.90 9.05
CA ARG A 49 -12.39 -1.17 8.08
C ARG A 49 -13.40 -0.04 8.04
N ASP A 50 -13.83 0.31 6.83
CA ASP A 50 -14.94 1.23 6.56
C ASP A 50 -15.84 0.62 5.48
N GLY A 51 -16.93 -0.05 5.90
CA GLY A 51 -17.82 -0.77 4.99
C GLY A 51 -17.09 -1.89 4.24
N ASP A 52 -16.96 -1.74 2.92
CA ASP A 52 -16.27 -2.66 2.01
C ASP A 52 -14.80 -2.25 1.75
N ASP A 53 -14.35 -1.15 2.37
CA ASP A 53 -13.00 -0.66 2.22
C ASP A 53 -12.13 -1.07 3.43
N LEU A 54 -10.89 -1.48 3.15
CA LEU A 54 -9.84 -1.63 4.15
C LEU A 54 -9.00 -0.36 4.19
N ILE A 55 -8.75 0.14 5.40
CA ILE A 55 -7.89 1.29 5.66
C ILE A 55 -6.60 0.77 6.29
N LEU A 56 -5.47 0.96 5.61
CA LEU A 56 -4.16 0.56 6.10
C LEU A 56 -3.31 1.80 6.35
N THR A 57 -2.90 2.00 7.59
CA THR A 57 -1.90 3.01 7.96
C THR A 57 -0.54 2.32 8.01
N LEU A 58 0.37 2.71 7.12
CA LEU A 58 1.64 2.03 6.88
C LEU A 58 2.81 2.94 7.27
N ALA A 59 3.69 2.45 8.14
CA ALA A 59 4.92 3.14 8.52
C ALA A 59 6.07 2.66 7.60
N VAL A 60 6.22 3.30 6.43
CA VAL A 60 7.14 2.84 5.38
C VAL A 60 7.94 3.98 4.75
N ARG A 61 9.15 3.67 4.29
CA ARG A 61 9.97 4.61 3.52
C ARG A 61 9.29 4.87 2.18
N ALA A 62 9.32 6.11 1.71
CA ALA A 62 8.71 6.49 0.43
C ALA A 62 9.18 5.64 -0.76
N ALA A 63 10.45 5.19 -0.75
CA ALA A 63 11.02 4.35 -1.80
C ALA A 63 10.49 2.91 -1.83
N ASP A 64 9.92 2.42 -0.73
CA ASP A 64 9.39 1.06 -0.61
C ASP A 64 7.85 1.04 -0.70
N LEU A 65 7.20 2.22 -0.71
CA LEU A 65 5.75 2.35 -0.63
C LEU A 65 5.03 1.62 -1.76
N ASP A 66 5.40 1.91 -3.01
CA ASP A 66 4.68 1.42 -4.18
C ASP A 66 4.74 -0.12 -4.23
N ALA A 67 5.92 -0.69 -3.96
CA ALA A 67 6.11 -2.14 -3.89
C ALA A 67 5.30 -2.78 -2.73
N LEU A 68 5.24 -2.13 -1.58
CA LEU A 68 4.42 -2.60 -0.45
C LEU A 68 2.93 -2.54 -0.77
N ALA A 69 2.46 -1.44 -1.36
CA ALA A 69 1.07 -1.24 -1.71
C ALA A 69 0.60 -2.26 -2.76
N ASP A 70 1.38 -2.49 -3.82
CA ASP A 70 1.07 -3.50 -4.85
C ASP A 70 1.02 -4.91 -4.27
N ARG A 71 1.95 -5.23 -3.35
CA ARG A 71 1.96 -6.51 -2.65
C ARG A 71 0.72 -6.70 -1.79
N LEU A 72 0.32 -5.68 -1.02
CA LEU A 72 -0.87 -5.75 -0.17
C LEU A 72 -2.16 -5.85 -1.00
N LEU A 73 -2.24 -5.13 -2.13
CA LEU A 73 -3.33 -5.29 -3.08
C LEU A 73 -3.41 -6.74 -3.60
N THR A 74 -2.28 -7.30 -4.02
CA THR A 74 -2.20 -8.70 -4.47
C THR A 74 -2.67 -9.68 -3.40
N VAL A 75 -2.35 -9.41 -2.12
CA VAL A 75 -2.80 -10.23 -0.98
C VAL A 75 -4.31 -10.18 -0.83
N VAL A 76 -4.90 -8.99 -0.93
CA VAL A 76 -6.36 -8.81 -0.90
C VAL A 76 -7.04 -9.57 -2.04
N GLU A 77 -6.53 -9.43 -3.27
CA GLU A 77 -7.10 -10.12 -4.44
C GLU A 77 -7.01 -11.64 -4.32
N ARG A 78 -5.89 -12.16 -3.80
CA ARG A 78 -5.73 -13.61 -3.56
C ARG A 78 -6.65 -14.12 -2.47
N ALA A 79 -6.85 -13.35 -1.40
CA ALA A 79 -7.70 -13.74 -0.29
C ALA A 79 -9.19 -13.78 -0.69
N THR A 80 -9.61 -12.86 -1.57
CA THR A 80 -11.02 -12.74 -1.99
C THR A 80 -11.34 -13.45 -3.30
N GLY A 81 -10.33 -13.77 -4.11
CA GLY A 81 -10.50 -14.31 -5.46
C GLY A 81 -11.13 -13.31 -6.44
N ARG A 82 -11.08 -12.01 -6.13
CA ARG A 82 -11.72 -10.92 -6.88
C ARG A 82 -10.72 -9.80 -7.12
N PRO A 83 -10.83 -9.05 -8.24
CA PRO A 83 -10.08 -7.80 -8.41
C PRO A 83 -10.40 -6.81 -7.30
N ALA A 84 -9.39 -6.04 -6.89
CA ALA A 84 -9.51 -4.95 -5.95
C ALA A 84 -8.90 -3.67 -6.55
N ALA A 85 -9.17 -2.52 -5.94
CA ALA A 85 -8.51 -1.28 -6.34
C ALA A 85 -8.08 -0.53 -5.10
N ALA A 86 -6.97 0.19 -5.21
CA ALA A 86 -6.43 0.91 -4.08
C ALA A 86 -5.99 2.33 -4.44
N GLY A 87 -6.08 3.21 -3.45
CA GLY A 87 -5.50 4.54 -3.50
C GLY A 87 -4.62 4.78 -2.30
N VAL A 88 -3.51 5.47 -2.50
CA VAL A 88 -2.54 5.75 -1.43
C VAL A 88 -2.25 7.25 -1.31
N CYS A 89 -2.18 7.73 -0.08
CA CYS A 89 -1.90 9.13 0.25
C CYS A 89 -0.90 9.22 1.40
N LEU A 90 -0.04 10.24 1.39
CA LEU A 90 0.80 10.57 2.53
C LEU A 90 -0.07 11.13 3.66
N ALA A 91 0.13 10.65 4.89
CA ALA A 91 -0.44 11.27 6.09
C ALA A 91 0.50 12.37 6.58
N ASP A 92 0.42 13.53 5.93
CA ASP A 92 1.20 14.72 6.29
C ASP A 92 0.63 15.37 7.57
N PRO A 93 1.47 15.80 8.54
CA PRO A 93 1.01 16.48 9.75
C PRO A 93 0.14 17.74 9.52
N GLY A 94 0.24 18.37 8.34
CA GLY A 94 -0.59 19.49 7.94
C GLY A 94 -1.98 19.12 7.42
N LEU A 95 -2.29 17.82 7.28
CA LEU A 95 -3.57 17.33 6.78
C LEU A 95 -4.38 16.68 7.90
N THR A 96 -5.69 16.89 7.86
CA THR A 96 -6.64 16.15 8.72
C THR A 96 -6.86 14.73 8.19
N ASP A 97 -7.20 13.78 9.06
CA ASP A 97 -7.54 12.40 8.67
C ASP A 97 -8.59 12.33 7.56
N HIS A 98 -9.62 13.19 7.63
CA HIS A 98 -10.67 13.28 6.61
C HIS A 98 -10.11 13.63 5.22
N GLU A 99 -9.16 14.56 5.16
CA GLU A 99 -8.52 14.99 3.91
C GLU A 99 -7.61 13.91 3.33
N VAL A 100 -6.85 13.21 4.18
CA VAL A 100 -6.01 12.08 3.76
C VAL A 100 -6.87 10.95 3.19
N LEU A 101 -7.97 10.59 3.87
CA LEU A 101 -8.91 9.58 3.40
C LEU A 101 -9.60 10.01 2.10
N ARG A 102 -10.01 11.28 1.98
CA ARG A 102 -10.62 11.82 0.76
C ARG A 102 -9.68 11.68 -0.44
N ARG A 103 -8.39 11.98 -0.27
CA ARG A 103 -7.35 11.83 -1.32
C ARG A 103 -7.09 10.37 -1.67
N ALA A 104 -6.94 9.50 -0.67
CA ALA A 104 -6.79 8.06 -0.91
C ALA A 104 -8.00 7.50 -1.68
N ARG A 105 -9.23 7.89 -1.30
CA ARG A 105 -10.46 7.52 -1.99
C ARG A 105 -10.52 8.04 -3.43
N ALA A 106 -10.02 9.25 -3.69
CA ALA A 106 -9.90 9.77 -5.06
C ALA A 106 -8.93 8.93 -5.92
N GLY A 107 -7.78 8.54 -5.37
CA GLY A 107 -6.85 7.62 -6.06
C GLY A 107 -7.51 6.27 -6.35
N MET A 108 -8.19 5.69 -5.37
CA MET A 108 -8.91 4.42 -5.51
C MET A 108 -10.01 4.49 -6.58
N ALA A 109 -10.75 5.61 -6.67
CA ALA A 109 -11.75 5.82 -7.71
C ALA A 109 -11.13 5.85 -9.11
N VAL A 110 -9.96 6.49 -9.26
CA VAL A 110 -9.19 6.46 -10.52
C VAL A 110 -8.72 5.03 -10.83
N ALA A 111 -8.24 4.29 -9.83
CA ALA A 111 -7.83 2.90 -10.00
C ALA A 111 -8.98 2.03 -10.55
N TRP A 112 -10.21 2.21 -10.00
CA TRP A 112 -11.41 1.56 -10.52
C TRP A 112 -11.78 2.01 -11.93
N ALA A 113 -11.74 3.31 -12.21
CA ALA A 113 -12.05 3.85 -13.52
C ALA A 113 -11.13 3.30 -14.62
N CYS A 114 -9.90 2.90 -14.27
CA CYS A 114 -8.97 2.27 -15.19
C CYS A 114 -9.06 0.73 -15.23
N GLY A 115 -10.04 0.12 -14.57
CA GLY A 115 -10.31 -1.33 -14.61
C GLY A 115 -9.88 -2.13 -13.37
N GLY A 116 -9.49 -1.46 -12.29
CA GLY A 116 -9.06 -2.12 -11.05
C GLY A 116 -7.65 -2.72 -11.13
N SER A 117 -7.35 -3.60 -10.17
CA SER A 117 -6.09 -4.32 -9.98
C SER A 117 -4.85 -3.43 -10.04
N ARG A 118 -4.95 -2.25 -9.42
CA ARG A 118 -3.85 -1.30 -9.31
C ARG A 118 -3.97 -0.41 -8.07
N VAL A 119 -2.84 0.15 -7.70
CA VAL A 119 -2.72 1.23 -6.71
C VAL A 119 -2.52 2.55 -7.45
N VAL A 120 -3.26 3.59 -7.08
CA VAL A 120 -3.03 4.96 -7.56
C VAL A 120 -2.64 5.86 -6.40
N ARG A 121 -1.48 6.49 -6.53
CA ARG A 121 -1.00 7.46 -5.55
C ARG A 121 -1.58 8.84 -5.80
N HIS A 122 -2.16 9.42 -4.76
CA HIS A 122 -2.59 10.81 -4.76
C HIS A 122 -1.48 11.69 -4.15
N PRO A 123 -1.18 12.86 -4.73
CA PRO A 123 -0.25 13.84 -4.14
C PRO A 123 -0.74 14.42 -2.81
#